data_AF-A0A2E7UKI9-F1
#
_entry.id   AF-A0A2E7UKI9-F1
#
_cell.length_a   1.000
_cell.length_b   1.000
_cell.length_c   1.000
_cell.angle_alpha   90.00
_cell.angle_beta   90.00
_cell.angle_gamma   90.00
#
_symmetry.space_group_name_H-M   'P 1'
#
loop_
_entity.id
_entity.type
_entity.pdbx_description
1 polymer ?
#
loop_
_entity_poly.entity_id
_entity_poly.type
_entity_poly.pdbx_seq_one_letter_code
_entity_poly.pdbx_strand_id
1 'polypeptide(L)'
;MVGSMDYIGAWIVNQPRLLEEKGYMNWVAFQFSDWGYDGYSDVSVARQETVDKNPDMLKRYLAATHQGLKFLLENPDESAEIAVKHGVDAQLTKKQALRRFELQEALISDGPNEILMEMKAERWNDTLANFIEYKQIELKNCK
;
A
#
# COMPACT_ATOMS: atom_id res chain seq x y z
N MET A 1 -19.27 -11.45 15.16
CA MET A 1 -18.24 -10.39 15.04
C MET A 1 -18.79 -9.02 15.42
N VAL A 2 -19.98 -8.61 14.95
CA VAL A 2 -20.59 -7.37 15.46
C VAL A 2 -20.92 -7.55 16.94
N GLY A 3 -20.44 -6.63 17.79
CA GLY A 3 -20.63 -6.66 19.24
C GLY A 3 -19.74 -7.63 20.03
N SER A 4 -18.83 -8.36 19.38
CA SER A 4 -17.88 -9.24 20.09
C SER A 4 -16.52 -8.59 20.36
N MET A 5 -16.25 -7.43 19.76
CA MET A 5 -15.02 -6.65 19.88
C MET A 5 -15.36 -5.17 19.68
N ASP A 6 -14.65 -4.27 20.38
CA ASP A 6 -14.82 -2.81 20.25
C ASP A 6 -14.06 -2.23 19.05
N TYR A 7 -12.93 -2.83 18.66
CA TYR A 7 -12.09 -2.41 17.53
C TYR A 7 -11.51 -3.63 16.81
N ILE A 8 -11.11 -3.44 15.54
CA ILE A 8 -10.38 -4.44 14.76
C ILE A 8 -9.11 -3.84 14.18
N GLY A 9 -8.01 -4.61 14.22
CA GLY A 9 -6.86 -4.35 13.37
C GLY A 9 -7.21 -4.70 11.92
N ALA A 10 -7.02 -3.75 11.01
CA ALA A 10 -7.49 -3.87 9.64
C ALA A 10 -6.55 -3.14 8.68
N TRP A 11 -6.42 -3.67 7.45
CA TRP A 11 -5.93 -2.90 6.33
C TRP A 11 -7.10 -2.07 5.79
N ILE A 12 -6.98 -0.75 5.85
CA ILE A 12 -8.06 0.18 5.46
C ILE A 12 -8.57 -0.07 4.03
N VAL A 13 -7.72 -0.63 3.17
CA VAL A 13 -8.04 -0.91 1.76
C VAL A 13 -8.80 -2.22 1.54
N ASN A 14 -8.86 -3.12 2.53
CA ASN A 14 -9.41 -4.47 2.37
C ASN A 14 -10.61 -4.74 3.29
N GLN A 15 -10.44 -4.56 4.60
CA GLN A 15 -11.42 -5.01 5.60
C GLN A 15 -12.64 -4.09 5.76
N PRO A 16 -12.58 -2.76 5.55
CA PRO A 16 -13.76 -1.91 5.66
C PRO A 16 -14.92 -2.34 4.76
N ARG A 17 -14.64 -2.91 3.58
CA ARG A 17 -15.67 -3.49 2.70
C ARG A 17 -16.56 -4.53 3.42
N LEU A 18 -15.99 -5.34 4.31
CA LEU A 18 -16.75 -6.36 5.05
C LEU A 18 -17.77 -5.76 6.02
N LEU A 19 -17.51 -4.53 6.49
CA LEU A 19 -18.43 -3.73 7.30
C LEU A 19 -19.48 -3.06 6.40
N GLU A 20 -19.04 -2.44 5.30
CA GLU A 20 -19.90 -1.76 4.33
C GLU A 20 -20.94 -2.73 3.71
N GLU A 21 -20.55 -3.97 3.41
CA GLU A 21 -21.46 -5.02 2.90
C GLU A 21 -22.57 -5.41 3.86
N LYS A 22 -22.34 -5.22 5.16
CA LYS A 22 -23.34 -5.46 6.21
C LYS A 22 -24.13 -4.20 6.55
N GLY A 23 -23.91 -3.11 5.82
CA GLY A 23 -24.56 -1.82 6.01
C GLY A 23 -23.90 -0.91 7.04
N TYR A 24 -22.73 -1.27 7.57
CA TYR A 24 -22.00 -0.43 8.53
C TYR A 24 -21.07 0.55 7.78
N MET A 25 -21.60 1.73 7.48
CA MET A 25 -20.88 2.77 6.71
C MET A 25 -20.15 3.80 7.57
N ASN A 26 -20.37 3.80 8.88
CA ASN A 26 -19.87 4.80 9.83
C ASN A 26 -18.60 4.35 10.57
N TRP A 27 -17.77 3.53 9.93
CA TRP A 27 -16.49 3.12 10.51
C TRP A 27 -15.51 4.30 10.52
N VAL A 28 -14.64 4.32 11.53
CA VAL A 28 -13.57 5.32 11.68
C VAL A 28 -12.25 4.58 11.74
N ALA A 29 -11.27 5.03 10.95
CA ALA A 29 -9.92 4.50 11.00
C ALA A 29 -9.04 5.35 11.92
N PHE A 30 -8.27 4.68 12.77
CA PHE A 30 -7.13 5.24 13.48
C PHE A 30 -5.88 4.77 12.74
N GLN A 31 -5.28 5.61 11.91
CA GLN A 31 -4.13 5.23 11.11
C GLN A 31 -2.85 5.32 11.93
N PHE A 32 -1.96 4.35 11.81
CA PHE A 32 -0.69 4.40 12.54
C PHE A 32 0.23 5.55 12.11
N SER A 33 0.07 6.06 10.88
CA SER A 33 0.75 7.24 10.35
C SER A 33 0.46 8.49 11.17
N ASP A 34 -0.78 8.65 11.65
CA ASP A 34 -1.17 9.76 12.54
C ASP A 34 -0.50 9.67 13.94
N TRP A 35 0.09 8.53 14.28
CA TRP A 35 0.65 8.22 15.60
C TRP A 35 2.12 7.81 15.54
N GLY A 36 2.85 8.29 14.53
CA GLY A 36 4.32 8.17 14.47
C GLY A 36 4.85 6.96 13.71
N TYR A 37 4.00 6.13 13.12
CA TYR A 37 4.42 5.05 12.23
C TYR A 37 3.87 5.26 10.81
N ASP A 38 4.65 5.99 10.01
CA ASP A 38 4.36 6.28 8.60
C ASP A 38 5.37 5.60 7.67
N GLY A 39 5.44 4.27 7.75
CA GLY A 39 6.32 3.45 6.92
C GLY A 39 5.70 3.06 5.58
N TYR A 40 6.54 2.65 4.62
CA TYR A 40 6.07 2.07 3.36
C TYR A 40 5.39 0.72 3.60
N SER A 41 4.13 0.58 3.20
CA SER A 41 3.37 -0.67 3.36
C SER A 41 3.78 -1.76 2.38
N ASP A 42 4.09 -1.38 1.13
CA ASP A 42 4.49 -2.28 0.05
C ASP A 42 5.76 -1.73 -0.64
N VAL A 43 6.71 -2.62 -0.92
CA VAL A 43 7.98 -2.26 -1.57
C VAL A 43 8.39 -3.31 -2.60
N SER A 44 9.00 -2.84 -3.70
CA SER A 44 9.65 -3.74 -4.66
C SER A 44 11.08 -4.04 -4.19
N VAL A 45 11.41 -5.33 -4.08
CA VAL A 45 12.73 -5.78 -3.62
C VAL A 45 13.44 -6.52 -4.76
N ALA A 46 14.70 -6.19 -4.98
CA ALA A 46 15.59 -6.91 -5.89
C ALA A 46 16.85 -7.37 -5.16
N ARG A 47 17.43 -8.49 -5.60
CA ARG A 47 18.74 -8.91 -5.12
C ARG A 47 19.81 -7.95 -5.63
N GLN A 48 20.81 -7.65 -4.80
CA GLN A 48 21.94 -6.81 -5.19
C GLN A 48 22.61 -7.31 -6.48
N GLU A 49 22.80 -8.62 -6.61
CA GLU A 49 23.34 -9.23 -7.84
C GLU A 49 22.53 -8.89 -9.09
N THR A 50 21.19 -8.81 -8.99
CA THR A 50 20.33 -8.43 -10.11
C THR A 50 20.47 -6.95 -10.44
N VAL A 51 20.63 -6.09 -9.43
CA VAL A 51 20.91 -4.65 -9.61
C VAL A 51 22.23 -4.47 -10.36
N ASP A 52 23.26 -5.21 -9.98
CA ASP A 52 24.59 -5.07 -10.55
C ASP A 52 24.68 -5.65 -11.96
N LYS A 53 24.06 -6.83 -12.20
CA LYS A 53 24.21 -7.56 -13.47
C LYS A 53 23.14 -7.19 -14.50
N ASN A 54 21.93 -6.85 -14.07
CA ASN A 54 20.79 -6.63 -14.97
C ASN A 54 20.02 -5.32 -14.66
N PRO A 55 20.68 -4.16 -14.51
CA PRO A 55 20.03 -2.91 -14.12
C PRO A 55 18.97 -2.45 -15.15
N ASP A 56 19.17 -2.72 -16.43
CA ASP A 56 18.25 -2.29 -17.47
C ASP A 56 16.91 -3.04 -17.44
N MET A 57 16.93 -4.31 -17.00
CA MET A 57 15.71 -5.08 -16.77
C MET A 57 14.90 -4.44 -15.64
N LEU A 58 15.55 -4.05 -14.55
CA LEU A 58 14.90 -3.40 -13.41
C LEU A 58 14.33 -2.02 -13.79
N LYS A 59 15.06 -1.22 -14.57
CA LYS A 59 14.54 0.06 -15.09
C LYS A 59 13.28 -0.13 -15.93
N ARG A 60 13.25 -1.15 -16.81
CA ARG A 60 12.06 -1.46 -17.63
C ARG A 60 10.90 -1.95 -16.77
N TYR A 61 11.17 -2.78 -15.77
CA TYR A 61 10.16 -3.20 -14.80
C TYR A 61 9.54 -1.99 -14.07
N LEU A 62 10.38 -1.12 -13.49
CA LEU A 62 9.91 0.08 -12.79
C LEU A 62 9.14 1.02 -13.73
N ALA A 63 9.61 1.22 -14.96
CA ALA A 63 8.89 2.03 -15.94
C ALA A 63 7.50 1.44 -16.29
N ALA A 64 7.40 0.13 -16.46
CA ALA A 64 6.13 -0.54 -16.72
C ALA A 64 5.19 -0.47 -15.50
N THR A 65 5.70 -0.66 -14.28
CA THR A 65 4.91 -0.52 -13.05
C THR A 65 4.41 0.91 -12.89
N HIS A 66 5.25 1.92 -13.11
CA HIS A 66 4.86 3.33 -13.10
C HIS A 66 3.73 3.60 -14.09
N GLN A 67 3.84 3.10 -15.33
CA GLN A 67 2.80 3.25 -16.34
C GLN A 67 1.48 2.58 -15.93
N GLY A 68 1.54 1.40 -15.31
CA GLY A 68 0.35 0.71 -14.80
C GLY A 68 -0.35 1.48 -13.68
N LEU A 69 0.40 2.02 -12.72
CA LEU A 69 -0.17 2.84 -11.64
C LEU A 69 -0.75 4.15 -12.17
N LYS A 70 -0.04 4.82 -13.09
CA LYS A 70 -0.55 6.02 -13.75
C LYS A 70 -1.85 5.73 -14.52
N PHE A 71 -1.89 4.63 -15.27
CA PHE A 71 -3.10 4.20 -15.97
C PHE A 71 -4.26 3.95 -15.01
N LEU A 72 -3.99 3.33 -13.85
CA LEU A 72 -4.99 3.09 -12.81
C LEU A 72 -5.58 4.39 -12.26
N LEU A 73 -4.74 5.38 -11.97
CA LEU A 73 -5.18 6.70 -11.48
C LEU A 73 -6.00 7.46 -12.55
N GLU A 74 -5.60 7.37 -13.82
CA GLU A 74 -6.28 8.07 -14.91
C GLU A 74 -7.55 7.34 -15.41
N ASN A 75 -7.62 6.01 -15.24
CA ASN A 75 -8.68 5.15 -15.80
C ASN A 75 -9.18 4.13 -14.75
N PRO A 76 -9.77 4.56 -13.62
CA PRO A 76 -10.13 3.67 -12.52
C PRO A 76 -11.21 2.64 -12.90
N ASP A 77 -12.16 3.01 -13.77
CA ASP A 77 -13.22 2.12 -14.26
C ASP A 77 -12.69 0.93 -15.07
N GLU A 78 -11.85 1.20 -16.07
CA GLU A 78 -11.23 0.15 -16.89
C GLU A 78 -10.28 -0.69 -16.05
N SER A 79 -9.53 -0.05 -15.15
CA SER A 79 -8.64 -0.75 -14.22
C SER A 79 -9.39 -1.68 -13.28
N ALA A 80 -10.59 -1.29 -12.84
CA ALA A 80 -11.44 -2.15 -12.01
C ALA A 80 -11.95 -3.36 -12.80
N GLU A 81 -12.26 -3.21 -14.10
CA GLU A 81 -12.62 -4.34 -14.96
C GLU A 81 -11.46 -5.31 -15.16
N ILE A 82 -10.25 -4.80 -15.39
CA ILE A 82 -9.02 -5.59 -15.46
C ILE A 82 -8.81 -6.35 -14.14
N ALA A 83 -8.94 -5.66 -13.00
CA ALA A 83 -8.74 -6.25 -11.68
C ALA A 83 -9.76 -7.36 -11.38
N VAL A 84 -11.03 -7.20 -11.74
CA VAL A 84 -12.06 -8.25 -11.56
C VAL A 84 -11.79 -9.44 -12.48
N LYS A 85 -11.37 -9.18 -13.73
CA LYS A 85 -11.10 -10.23 -14.71
C LYS A 85 -9.89 -11.09 -14.35
N HIS A 86 -8.84 -10.48 -13.83
CA HIS A 86 -7.56 -11.17 -13.60
C HIS A 86 -7.28 -11.48 -12.11
N GLY A 87 -7.86 -10.73 -11.18
CA GLY A 87 -7.76 -10.93 -9.74
C GLY A 87 -8.79 -11.93 -9.20
N VAL A 88 -8.94 -13.07 -9.86
CA VAL A 88 -10.01 -14.05 -9.59
C VAL A 88 -10.04 -14.54 -8.14
N ASP A 89 -8.89 -14.63 -7.49
CA ASP A 89 -8.78 -15.05 -6.08
C ASP A 89 -9.44 -14.06 -5.11
N ALA A 90 -9.46 -12.77 -5.47
CA ALA A 90 -10.05 -11.73 -4.64
C ALA A 90 -11.59 -11.70 -4.73
N GLN A 91 -12.18 -12.36 -5.74
CA GLN A 91 -13.63 -12.44 -6.00
C GLN A 91 -14.34 -11.09 -5.85
N LEU A 92 -13.70 -10.01 -6.32
CA LEU A 92 -14.25 -8.66 -6.23
C LEU A 92 -15.24 -8.41 -7.36
N THR A 93 -16.28 -7.65 -7.06
CA THR A 93 -17.11 -6.96 -8.05
C THR A 93 -16.41 -5.67 -8.48
N LYS A 94 -16.78 -5.12 -9.64
CA LYS A 94 -16.23 -3.84 -10.13
C LYS A 94 -16.39 -2.72 -9.09
N LYS A 95 -17.56 -2.64 -8.45
CA LYS A 95 -17.84 -1.65 -7.39
C LYS A 95 -16.86 -1.76 -6.21
N GLN A 96 -16.55 -2.99 -5.80
CA GLN A 96 -15.63 -3.22 -4.68
C GLN A 96 -14.17 -2.92 -5.07
N ALA A 97 -13.79 -3.19 -6.33
CA ALA A 97 -12.47 -2.81 -6.84
C ALA A 97 -12.31 -1.28 -6.89
N LEU A 98 -13.31 -0.55 -7.42
CA LEU A 98 -13.33 0.91 -7.40
C LEU A 98 -13.23 1.48 -5.98
N ARG A 99 -14.05 0.97 -5.06
CA ARG A 99 -14.02 1.38 -3.66
C ARG A 99 -12.64 1.15 -3.01
N ARG A 100 -11.97 0.06 -3.37
CA ARG A 100 -10.61 -0.22 -2.91
C ARG A 100 -9.58 0.75 -3.50
N PHE A 101 -9.70 1.11 -4.78
CA PHE A 101 -8.80 2.08 -5.41
C PHE A 101 -8.91 3.47 -4.78
N GLU A 102 -10.13 3.93 -4.48
CA GLU A 102 -10.35 5.18 -3.72
C GLU A 102 -9.60 5.18 -2.38
N LEU A 103 -9.62 4.04 -1.66
CA LEU A 103 -8.95 3.91 -0.37
C LEU A 103 -7.43 3.74 -0.51
N GLN A 104 -6.94 3.26 -1.66
CA GLN A 104 -5.52 3.00 -1.94
C GLN A 104 -4.80 4.22 -2.51
N GLU A 105 -5.50 5.21 -3.06
CA GLU A 105 -4.88 6.36 -3.71
C GLU A 105 -3.85 7.06 -2.80
N ALA A 106 -4.20 7.25 -1.52
CA ALA A 106 -3.32 7.82 -0.50
C ALA A 106 -2.07 6.98 -0.17
N LEU A 107 -2.03 5.70 -0.56
CA LEU A 107 -0.87 4.82 -0.35
C LEU A 107 0.14 4.86 -1.51
N ILE A 108 -0.31 5.29 -2.70
CA ILE A 108 0.53 5.33 -3.90
C ILE A 108 0.91 6.76 -4.29
N SER A 109 0.22 7.76 -3.77
CA SER A 109 0.51 9.17 -3.98
C SER A 109 0.33 9.96 -2.69
N ASP A 110 1.38 10.67 -2.26
CA ASP A 110 1.32 11.63 -1.15
C ASP A 110 0.69 12.98 -1.59
N GLY A 111 0.32 13.13 -2.86
CA GLY A 111 -0.33 14.32 -3.42
C GLY A 111 -0.04 14.56 -4.89
N PRO A 112 -0.73 15.53 -5.54
CA PRO A 112 -0.65 15.76 -6.98
C PRO A 112 0.72 16.22 -7.51
N ASN A 113 1.62 16.67 -6.62
CA ASN A 113 2.95 17.17 -6.97
C ASN A 113 4.08 16.19 -6.62
N GLU A 114 3.75 15.02 -6.07
CA GLU A 114 4.72 14.02 -5.63
C GLU A 114 5.03 13.04 -6.76
N ILE A 115 6.26 12.52 -6.78
CA ILE A 115 6.69 11.56 -7.81
C ILE A 115 6.09 10.20 -7.47
N LEU A 116 5.29 9.66 -8.40
CA LEU A 116 4.67 8.35 -8.25
C LEU A 116 5.74 7.26 -8.01
N MET A 117 5.56 6.47 -6.95
CA MET A 117 6.52 5.45 -6.46
C MET A 117 7.85 5.98 -5.91
N GLU A 118 8.02 7.28 -5.69
CA GLU A 118 9.23 7.78 -5.05
C GLU A 118 9.32 7.30 -3.60
N MET A 119 10.54 6.91 -3.22
CA MET A 119 10.86 6.54 -1.85
C MET A 119 11.82 7.56 -1.24
N LYS A 120 11.40 8.21 -0.16
CA LYS A 120 12.16 9.23 0.55
C LYS A 120 13.05 8.56 1.59
N ALA A 121 14.34 8.93 1.60
CA ALA A 121 15.30 8.39 2.56
C ALA A 121 14.92 8.69 4.02
N GLU A 122 14.33 9.86 4.27
CA GLU A 122 13.84 10.26 5.60
C GLU A 122 12.79 9.28 6.13
N ARG A 123 11.76 8.94 5.32
CA ARG A 123 10.72 7.97 5.70
C ARG A 123 11.30 6.58 6.03
N TRP A 124 12.32 6.15 5.29
CA TRP A 124 13.06 4.91 5.61
C TRP A 124 13.83 5.00 6.93
N ASN A 125 14.50 6.13 7.18
CA ASN A 125 15.24 6.35 8.42
C ASN A 125 14.32 6.36 9.63
N ASP A 126 13.17 7.05 9.54
CA ASP A 126 12.18 7.12 10.62
C ASP A 126 11.55 5.75 10.90
N THR A 127 11.25 4.98 9.85
CA THR A 127 10.76 3.60 9.99
C THR A 127 11.78 2.73 10.73
N LEU A 128 13.06 2.83 10.37
CA LEU A 128 14.13 2.07 11.03
C LEU A 128 14.34 2.52 12.48
N ALA A 129 14.30 3.84 12.75
CA ALA A 129 14.43 4.40 14.09
C ALA A 129 13.31 3.89 15.01
N ASN A 130 12.06 3.90 14.54
CA ASN A 130 10.93 3.31 15.25
C ASN A 130 11.17 1.83 15.57
N PHE A 131 11.63 1.02 14.60
CA PHE A 131 11.91 -0.39 14.86
C PHE A 131 13.02 -0.63 15.88
N ILE A 132 14.01 0.25 15.96
CA ILE A 132 15.07 0.18 16.98
C ILE A 132 14.50 0.58 18.35
N GLU A 133 13.76 1.69 18.43
CA GLU A 133 13.15 2.19 19.66
C GLU A 133 12.24 1.14 20.31
N TYR A 134 11.40 0.50 19.50
CA TYR A 134 10.48 -0.55 19.94
C TYR A 134 11.10 -1.96 19.94
N LYS A 135 12.43 -2.07 19.82
CA LYS A 135 13.21 -3.32 19.91
C LYS A 135 12.75 -4.41 18.95
N GLN A 136 12.23 -4.02 17.78
CA GLN A 136 11.89 -4.93 16.69
C GLN A 136 13.15 -5.33 15.90
N ILE A 137 14.16 -4.45 15.85
CA ILE A 137 15.44 -4.68 15.20
C ILE A 137 16.58 -4.22 16.13
N GLU A 138 17.66 -5.00 16.16
CA GLU A 138 18.91 -4.60 16.80
C GLU A 138 19.97 -4.26 15.74
N LEU A 139 20.59 -3.09 15.84
CA LEU A 139 21.77 -2.77 15.04
C LEU A 139 23.01 -3.41 15.67
N LYS A 140 23.57 -4.42 15.00
CA LYS A 140 24.76 -5.15 15.45
C LYS A 140 25.98 -4.26 15.71
N ASN A 141 26.03 -3.06 15.11
CA ASN A 141 27.18 -2.16 15.13
C ASN A 141 27.02 -0.95 16.08
N CYS A 142 25.92 -0.87 16.85
CA CYS A 142 25.68 0.19 17.84
C CYS A 142 25.85 -0.35 19.27
N LYS A 143 26.99 -0.97 19.55
CA LYS A 143 27.42 -1.40 20.90
C LYS A 143 28.66 -0.63 21.31
#